data_AF-A0A1B9RZ70-F1
#
_entry.id   AF-A0A1B9RZ70-F1
#
_cell.length_a   1.000
_cell.length_b   1.000
_cell.length_c   1.000
_cell.angle_alpha   90.00
_cell.angle_beta   90.00
_cell.angle_gamma   90.00
#
_symmetry.space_group_name_H-M   'P 1'
#
loop_
_entity.id
_entity.type
_entity.pdbx_description
1 polymer ?
#
loop_
_entity_poly.entity_id
_entity_poly.type
_entity_poly.pdbx_seq_one_letter_code
_entity_poly.pdbx_strand_id
1 'polypeptide(L)'
;MPLAERHLTNYGEFFPFGGAIQTSGTMTLVATYDGDEHPDSVDVIANLKDAFIEGARKSEYRATALVYDVRVKLPTTGDASDAVAVSLNHRDNYSVIGFFPYRISDGQVIFAESYAIDGDTDIFSTLPLS
;
A
#
# COMPACT_ATOMS: atom_id res chain seq x y z
N MET A 1 -1.24 -7.82 9.21
CA MET A 1 -1.17 -8.07 7.75
C MET A 1 -0.08 -9.10 7.50
N PRO A 2 -0.40 -10.35 7.15
CA PRO A 2 0.55 -11.46 7.32
C PRO A 2 1.84 -11.34 6.49
N LEU A 3 1.78 -10.79 5.28
CA LEU A 3 2.97 -10.69 4.42
C LEU A 3 3.97 -9.66 4.93
N ALA A 4 3.54 -8.42 5.15
CA ALA A 4 4.40 -7.34 5.68
C ALA A 4 4.97 -7.72 7.06
N GLU A 5 4.13 -8.22 7.96
CA GLU A 5 4.55 -8.66 9.31
C GLU A 5 5.61 -9.77 9.25
N ARG A 6 5.45 -10.76 8.35
CA ARG A 6 6.44 -11.81 8.16
C ARG A 6 7.77 -11.26 7.64
N HIS A 7 7.75 -10.35 6.67
CA HIS A 7 8.97 -9.74 6.15
C HIS A 7 9.66 -8.86 7.19
N LEU A 8 8.92 -8.04 7.92
CA LEU A 8 9.44 -7.24 9.05
C LEU A 8 10.06 -8.12 10.15
N THR A 9 9.42 -9.25 10.48
CA THR A 9 9.96 -10.19 11.48
C THR A 9 11.26 -10.84 11.02
N ASN A 10 11.34 -11.23 9.75
CA ASN A 10 12.47 -11.99 9.22
C ASN A 10 13.66 -11.11 8.81
N TYR A 11 13.38 -9.90 8.31
CA TYR A 11 14.37 -9.05 7.63
C TYR A 11 14.42 -7.61 8.17
N GLY A 12 13.45 -7.19 8.99
CA GLY A 12 13.34 -5.82 9.48
C GLY A 12 12.74 -4.82 8.50
N GLU A 13 12.55 -5.22 7.25
CA GLU A 13 12.03 -4.41 6.15
C GLU A 13 11.18 -5.23 5.18
N PHE A 14 10.46 -4.56 4.29
CA PHE A 14 9.78 -5.20 3.16
C PHE A 14 9.69 -4.24 1.98
N PHE A 15 9.75 -4.80 0.77
CA PHE A 15 9.50 -4.03 -0.45
C PHE A 15 7.99 -3.75 -0.60
N PRO A 16 7.61 -2.60 -1.17
CA PRO A 16 6.22 -2.31 -1.47
C PRO A 16 5.58 -3.41 -2.32
N PHE A 17 4.31 -3.71 -2.05
CA PHE A 17 3.55 -4.71 -2.80
C PHE A 17 2.10 -4.27 -2.98
N GLY A 18 1.48 -4.78 -4.05
CA GLY A 18 0.14 -4.39 -4.46
C GLY A 18 -0.82 -5.57 -4.58
N GLY A 19 -2.10 -5.31 -4.31
CA GLY A 19 -3.19 -6.21 -4.65
C GLY A 19 -4.33 -5.45 -5.32
N ALA A 20 -5.09 -6.14 -6.17
CA ALA A 20 -6.29 -5.60 -6.78
C ALA A 20 -7.45 -6.57 -6.65
N ILE A 21 -8.66 -6.02 -6.47
CA ILE A 21 -9.90 -6.77 -6.60
C ILE A 21 -10.42 -6.53 -8.01
N GLN A 22 -10.53 -7.60 -8.79
CA GLN A 22 -11.10 -7.58 -10.11
C GLN A 22 -12.61 -7.28 -10.09
N THR A 23 -13.17 -6.86 -11.21
CA THR A 23 -14.63 -6.65 -11.35
C THR A 23 -15.45 -7.93 -11.14
N SER A 24 -14.85 -9.10 -11.38
CA SER A 24 -15.39 -10.42 -11.02
C SER A 24 -15.50 -10.66 -9.51
N GLY A 25 -14.82 -9.86 -8.69
CA GLY A 25 -14.68 -10.06 -7.25
C GLY A 25 -13.47 -10.89 -6.84
N THR A 26 -12.70 -11.44 -7.78
CA THR A 26 -11.46 -12.17 -7.49
C THR A 26 -10.33 -11.23 -7.11
N MET A 27 -9.50 -11.63 -6.16
CA MET A 27 -8.29 -10.89 -5.77
C MET A 27 -7.08 -11.38 -6.57
N THR A 28 -6.25 -10.43 -7.04
CA THR A 28 -4.94 -10.72 -7.65
C THR A 28 -3.85 -9.95 -6.95
N LEU A 29 -2.66 -10.55 -6.83
CA LEU A 29 -1.45 -9.81 -6.51
C LEU A 29 -1.02 -9.04 -7.77
N VAL A 30 -0.57 -7.80 -7.58
CA VAL A 30 0.07 -7.01 -8.63
C VAL A 30 1.55 -6.94 -8.28
N ALA A 31 2.36 -7.58 -9.12
CA ALA A 31 3.81 -7.58 -8.99
C ALA A 31 4.39 -6.77 -10.15
N THR A 32 5.30 -5.85 -9.82
CA THR A 32 6.06 -5.05 -10.79
C THR A 32 7.51 -5.50 -10.88
N TYR A 33 7.90 -6.54 -10.14
CA TYR A 33 9.28 -7.00 -10.01
C TYR A 33 9.59 -8.19 -10.93
N ASP A 34 10.63 -8.06 -11.74
CA ASP A 34 11.06 -9.01 -12.78
C ASP A 34 12.34 -9.79 -12.44
N GLY A 35 12.97 -9.54 -11.29
CA GLY A 35 13.86 -10.52 -10.64
C GLY A 35 15.33 -10.14 -10.45
N ASP A 36 15.83 -9.04 -11.02
CA ASP A 36 17.29 -8.79 -11.07
C ASP A 36 17.78 -7.44 -10.50
N GLU A 37 16.92 -6.56 -9.97
CA GLU A 37 17.32 -5.28 -9.35
C GLU A 37 16.73 -5.10 -7.94
N HIS A 38 17.40 -4.35 -7.07
CA HIS A 38 16.80 -3.87 -5.81
C HIS A 38 16.33 -2.43 -6.03
N PRO A 39 15.17 -2.20 -6.68
CA PRO A 39 14.72 -0.85 -7.00
C PRO A 39 14.40 -0.07 -5.73
N ASP A 40 14.59 1.24 -5.79
CA ASP A 40 14.19 2.14 -4.71
C ASP A 40 12.68 2.00 -4.46
N SER A 41 12.27 2.01 -3.19
CA SER A 41 10.86 1.81 -2.82
C SER A 41 9.91 2.84 -3.47
N VAL A 42 10.42 4.04 -3.76
CA VAL A 42 9.69 5.09 -4.47
C VAL A 42 9.33 4.64 -5.90
N ASP A 43 10.27 4.02 -6.60
CA ASP A 43 10.05 3.54 -7.97
C ASP A 43 9.08 2.35 -8.00
N VAL A 44 9.19 1.44 -7.03
CA VAL A 44 8.23 0.32 -6.89
C VAL A 44 6.82 0.84 -6.64
N ILE A 45 6.67 1.83 -5.75
CA ILE A 45 5.40 2.48 -5.47
C ILE A 45 4.82 3.12 -6.74
N ALA A 46 5.64 3.88 -7.48
CA ALA A 46 5.21 4.53 -8.72
C ALA A 46 4.75 3.49 -9.76
N ASN A 47 5.54 2.44 -9.99
CA ASN A 47 5.22 1.38 -10.94
C ASN A 47 3.93 0.64 -10.56
N LEU A 48 3.71 0.36 -9.26
CA LEU A 48 2.47 -0.27 -8.79
C LEU A 48 1.26 0.63 -9.01
N LYS A 49 1.39 1.94 -8.75
CA LYS A 49 0.33 2.91 -9.03
C LYS A 49 0.00 2.97 -10.52
N ASP A 50 1.00 3.00 -11.38
CA ASP A 50 0.80 3.01 -12.84
C ASP A 50 0.07 1.75 -13.33
N ALA A 51 0.47 0.57 -12.84
CA ALA A 51 -0.22 -0.68 -13.14
C ALA A 51 -1.67 -0.69 -12.65
N PHE A 52 -1.93 -0.14 -11.46
CA PHE A 52 -3.29 0.02 -10.94
C PHE A 52 -4.14 0.98 -11.78
N ILE A 53 -3.59 2.11 -12.20
CA ILE A 53 -4.26 3.09 -13.07
C ILE A 53 -4.59 2.44 -14.41
N GLU A 54 -3.66 1.68 -15.00
CA GLU A 54 -3.88 0.97 -16.25
C GLU A 54 -5.03 -0.05 -16.13
N GLY A 55 -5.02 -0.89 -15.10
CA GLY A 55 -6.09 -1.88 -14.86
C GLY A 55 -7.43 -1.23 -14.54
N ALA A 56 -7.43 -0.10 -13.81
CA ALA A 56 -8.64 0.70 -13.58
C ALA A 56 -9.21 1.27 -14.89
N ARG A 57 -8.37 1.82 -15.77
CA ARG A 57 -8.79 2.33 -17.10
C ARG A 57 -9.38 1.25 -17.99
N LYS A 58 -8.87 0.02 -17.90
CA LYS A 58 -9.40 -1.15 -18.62
C LYS A 58 -10.66 -1.75 -17.98
N SER A 59 -11.16 -1.16 -16.89
CA SER A 59 -12.29 -1.70 -16.11
C SER A 59 -12.04 -3.12 -15.58
N GLU A 60 -10.78 -3.47 -15.36
CA GLU A 60 -10.39 -4.78 -14.81
C GLU A 60 -10.54 -4.80 -13.29
N TYR A 61 -10.28 -3.67 -12.63
CA TYR A 61 -10.28 -3.56 -11.18
C TYR A 61 -11.45 -2.73 -10.67
N ARG A 62 -11.97 -3.09 -9.49
CA ARG A 62 -12.92 -2.26 -8.72
C ARG A 62 -12.29 -1.66 -7.46
N ALA A 63 -11.20 -2.25 -6.98
CA ALA A 63 -10.46 -1.77 -5.81
C ALA A 63 -8.98 -2.14 -5.95
N THR A 64 -8.10 -1.32 -5.37
CA THR A 64 -6.66 -1.58 -5.28
C THR A 64 -6.15 -1.30 -3.87
N ALA A 65 -5.08 -1.99 -3.49
CA ALA A 65 -4.39 -1.82 -2.22
C ALA A 65 -2.88 -1.79 -2.48
N LEU A 66 -2.24 -0.66 -2.14
CA LEU A 66 -0.79 -0.52 -2.12
C LEU A 66 -0.31 -0.60 -0.67
N VAL A 67 0.65 -1.48 -0.39
CA VAL A 67 1.25 -1.65 0.93
C VAL A 67 2.73 -1.26 0.87
N TYR A 68 3.15 -0.38 1.76
CA TYR A 68 4.53 0.13 1.82
C TYR A 68 4.92 0.53 3.24
N ASP A 69 6.22 0.55 3.52
CA ASP A 69 6.78 1.06 4.76
C ASP A 69 6.96 2.57 4.70
N VAL A 70 6.68 3.27 5.79
CA VAL A 70 6.76 4.73 5.87
C VAL A 70 7.04 5.19 7.29
N ARG A 71 7.74 6.32 7.42
CA ARG A 71 7.93 7.00 8.70
C ARG A 71 6.88 8.09 8.88
N VAL A 72 6.09 8.00 9.94
CA VAL A 72 4.97 8.91 10.27
C VAL A 72 5.17 9.59 11.62
N LYS A 73 4.43 10.67 11.86
CA LYS A 73 4.24 11.21 13.21
C LYS A 73 2.97 10.62 13.81
N LEU A 74 3.06 10.04 15.00
CA LEU A 74 1.91 9.47 15.69
C LEU A 74 0.89 10.57 16.03
N PRO A 75 -0.40 10.40 15.72
CA PRO A 75 -1.42 11.41 16.02
C PRO A 75 -1.57 11.70 17.52
N THR A 76 -1.29 10.70 18.36
CA THR A 76 -1.48 10.76 19.82
C THR A 76 -0.31 11.41 20.55
N THR A 77 0.93 11.16 20.14
CA THR A 77 2.13 11.64 20.85
C THR A 77 2.94 12.66 20.04
N GLY A 78 2.79 12.69 18.72
CA GLY A 78 3.62 13.50 17.81
C GLY A 78 4.99 12.90 17.49
N ASP A 79 5.34 11.77 18.12
CA ASP A 79 6.62 11.10 17.93
C ASP A 79 6.73 10.46 16.55
N ALA A 80 7.96 10.36 16.05
CA ALA A 80 8.22 9.62 14.82
C ALA A 80 8.12 8.10 15.07
N SER A 81 7.41 7.40 14.20
CA SER A 81 7.29 5.95 14.20
C SER A 81 7.37 5.42 12.78
N ASP A 82 7.97 4.25 12.61
CA ASP A 82 7.79 3.48 11.38
C ASP A 82 6.37 2.88 11.38
N ALA A 83 5.80 2.70 10.19
CA ALA A 83 4.43 2.26 10.01
C ALA A 83 4.25 1.56 8.67
N VAL A 84 3.45 0.50 8.68
CA VAL A 84 2.94 -0.04 7.43
C VAL A 84 1.77 0.83 6.97
N ALA A 85 1.88 1.44 5.80
CA ALA A 85 0.79 2.14 5.14
C ALA A 85 0.06 1.21 4.17
N VAL A 86 -1.28 1.30 4.17
CA VAL A 86 -2.16 0.60 3.24
C VAL A 86 -3.02 1.64 2.54
N SER A 87 -2.60 2.03 1.33
CA SER A 87 -3.33 2.97 0.48
C SER A 87 -4.38 2.20 -0.33
N LEU A 88 -5.65 2.40 0.01
CA LEU A 88 -6.80 1.77 -0.61
C LEU A 88 -7.51 2.75 -1.53
N ASN A 89 -7.79 2.32 -2.75
CA ASN A 89 -8.61 3.07 -3.70
C ASN A 89 -9.74 2.17 -4.22
N HIS A 90 -10.94 2.73 -4.38
CA HIS A 90 -12.11 2.04 -4.91
C HIS A 90 -12.76 2.89 -6.02
N ARG A 91 -13.32 2.22 -7.04
CA ARG A 91 -13.96 2.87 -8.19
C ARG A 91 -15.15 3.77 -7.83
N ASP A 92 -15.78 3.52 -6.68
CA ASP A 92 -16.94 4.27 -6.19
C ASP A 92 -16.51 5.51 -5.38
N ASN A 93 -15.42 6.16 -5.81
CA ASN A 93 -14.88 7.40 -5.24
C ASN A 93 -14.55 7.32 -3.74
N TYR A 94 -14.04 6.16 -3.30
CA TYR A 94 -13.59 5.92 -1.93
C TYR A 94 -12.09 5.69 -1.92
N SER A 95 -11.36 6.46 -1.09
CA SER A 95 -9.92 6.36 -0.93
C SER A 95 -9.54 6.60 0.52
N VAL A 96 -8.71 5.71 1.08
CA VAL A 96 -8.27 5.78 2.49
C VAL A 96 -6.85 5.26 2.60
N ILE A 97 -6.06 5.85 3.48
CA ILE A 97 -4.76 5.31 3.86
C ILE A 97 -4.83 4.87 5.32
N GLY A 98 -4.73 3.56 5.54
CA GLY A 98 -4.59 2.99 6.88
C GLY A 98 -3.12 2.92 7.28
N PHE A 99 -2.79 3.42 8.46
CA PHE A 99 -1.45 3.33 9.04
C PHE A 99 -1.45 2.36 10.20
N PHE A 100 -0.47 1.46 10.20
CA PHE A 100 -0.22 0.47 11.24
C PHE A 100 1.18 0.71 11.80
N PRO A 101 1.34 1.65 12.75
CA PRO A 101 2.63 1.93 13.35
C PRO A 101 3.18 0.69 14.03
N TYR A 102 4.49 0.48 13.94
CA TYR A 102 5.15 -0.65 14.55
C TYR A 102 6.51 -0.28 15.10
N ARG A 103 7.01 -1.15 15.99
CA ARG A 103 8.40 -1.19 16.39
C ARG A 103 8.89 -2.63 16.37
N ILE A 104 10.18 -2.81 16.15
CA ILE A 104 10.82 -4.12 16.27
C ILE A 104 11.54 -4.16 17.62
N SER A 105 11.22 -5.14 18.45
CA SER A 105 11.83 -5.36 19.77
C SER A 105 12.08 -6.86 19.93
N ASP A 106 13.31 -7.24 20.26
CA ASP A 106 13.68 -8.65 20.49
C ASP A 106 13.29 -9.59 19.33
N GLY A 107 13.42 -9.10 18.09
CA GLY A 107 13.07 -9.85 16.88
C GLY A 107 11.57 -10.01 16.63
N GLN A 108 10.71 -9.29 17.37
CA GLN A 108 9.27 -9.31 17.20
C GLN A 108 8.75 -7.96 16.72
N VAL A 109 7.80 -8.00 15.79
CA VAL A 109 7.07 -6.81 15.33
C VAL A 109 5.93 -6.55 16.30
N ILE A 110 5.92 -5.37 16.90
CA ILE A 110 4.88 -4.93 17.84
C ILE A 110 4.15 -3.77 17.20
N PHE A 111 2.89 -4.01 16.82
CA PHE A 111 2.01 -2.96 16.30
C PHE A 111 1.43 -2.11 17.42
N ALA A 112 1.32 -0.82 17.18
CA ALA A 112 0.58 0.13 18.01
C ALA A 112 -0.85 0.33 17.49
N GLU A 113 -1.57 1.27 18.09
CA GLU A 113 -2.91 1.66 17.62
C GLU A 113 -2.87 2.16 16.18
N SER A 114 -3.68 1.54 15.31
CA SER A 114 -3.79 1.94 13.91
C SER A 114 -4.76 3.10 13.74
N TYR A 115 -4.50 3.93 12.74
CA TYR A 115 -5.36 5.05 12.38
C TYR A 115 -5.49 5.14 10.86
N ALA A 116 -6.46 5.91 10.39
CA ALA A 116 -6.70 6.12 8.97
C ALA A 116 -6.89 7.59 8.65
N ILE A 117 -6.53 7.98 7.43
CA ILE A 117 -6.78 9.30 6.86
C ILE A 117 -7.41 9.14 5.48
N ASP A 118 -8.01 10.22 4.96
CA ASP A 118 -8.46 10.27 3.57
C ASP A 118 -7.27 10.05 2.61
N GLY A 119 -7.49 9.27 1.56
CA GLY A 119 -6.50 9.03 0.51
C GLY A 119 -6.66 9.94 -0.71
N ASP A 120 -5.76 9.80 -1.68
CA ASP A 120 -5.62 10.75 -2.80
C ASP A 120 -6.56 10.48 -4.00
N THR A 121 -7.42 9.45 -3.96
CA THR A 121 -8.31 9.05 -5.10
C THR A 121 -7.59 8.88 -6.45
N ASP A 122 -6.30 8.59 -6.41
CA ASP A 122 -5.36 8.71 -7.54
C ASP A 122 -5.49 7.59 -8.59
N ILE A 123 -6.07 6.45 -8.22
CA ILE A 123 -6.18 5.28 -9.10
C ILE A 123 -7.42 5.31 -10.01
N PHE A 124 -8.57 5.70 -9.47
CA PHE A 124 -9.87 5.67 -10.18
C PHE A 124 -10.36 7.06 -10.58
N SER A 125 -9.54 8.11 -10.39
CA SER A 125 -9.90 9.45 -10.82
C SER A 125 -10.24 9.46 -12.31
N THR A 126 -11.37 10.09 -12.64
CA THR A 126 -11.77 10.29 -14.04
C THR A 126 -10.78 11.26 -14.68
N LEU A 127 -10.11 10.84 -15.74
CA LEU A 127 -9.42 11.79 -16.63
C LEU A 127 -10.43 12.88 -17.05
N PRO A 128 -10.01 14.15 -17.19
CA PRO A 128 -10.93 15.21 -17.57
C PRO A 128 -11.58 14.84 -18.90
N LEU A 129 -12.90 15.07 -18.99
CA LEU A 129 -13.65 15.02 -20.25
C LEU A 129 -12.94 15.95 -21.23
N SER A 130 -12.33 15.35 -22.25
CA SER A 130 -11.75 16.04 -23.41
C SER A 130 -12.82 16.78 -24.20
#